data_AF-A0A2S7P5C8-F1
#
_entry.id   AF-A0A2S7P5C8-F1
#
_cell.length_a   1.000
_cell.length_b   1.000
_cell.length_c   1.000
_cell.angle_alpha   90.00
_cell.angle_beta   90.00
_cell.angle_gamma   90.00
#
_symmetry.space_group_name_H-M   'P 1'
#
loop_
_entity.id
_entity.type
_entity.pdbx_description
1 polymer ?
#
loop_
_entity_poly.entity_id
_entity_poly.type
_entity_poly.pdbx_seq_one_letter_code
_entity_poly.pdbx_strand_id
1 'polypeptide(L)'
;MAMQPGLNELLKWSVENSSAAAADPAAPPPQARSLPPDAINALFGGPSDADLMKASMAAILSTDPEVTVDDKLIAFDNFEQLIENLDNANNLDPLGLWSSLLGCLEHREGEIRVMAAWCVGTAVQNNEKAQNKLVEMGGVEGLVKMACDEGEGKTARRKAVYALSSAVRNCQGGMDIAVKELGKLGKVKEGEKVDATDMERIDTIMEDLREEAAKADAKKEEAARTEESSKMEDAVEA
;
A
#
# COMPACT_ATOMS: atom_id res chain seq x y z
N MET A 1 14.42 -18.24 -28.53
CA MET A 1 13.87 -16.87 -28.43
C MET A 1 12.44 -16.93 -28.95
N ALA A 2 11.44 -16.86 -28.06
CA ALA A 2 10.05 -16.76 -28.49
C ALA A 2 9.84 -15.36 -29.09
N MET A 3 9.29 -15.27 -30.30
CA MET A 3 8.83 -13.98 -30.83
C MET A 3 7.70 -13.46 -29.94
N GLN A 4 7.79 -12.19 -29.54
CA GLN A 4 6.75 -11.55 -28.73
C GLN A 4 5.43 -11.54 -29.51
N PRO A 5 4.30 -12.02 -28.95
CA PRO A 5 3.02 -12.12 -29.64
C PRO A 5 2.56 -10.81 -30.31
N GLY A 6 2.83 -9.66 -29.68
CA GLY A 6 2.46 -8.34 -30.21
C GLY A 6 3.17 -7.94 -31.50
N LEU A 7 4.37 -8.48 -31.78
CA LEU A 7 5.13 -8.14 -32.98
C LEU A 7 4.51 -8.73 -34.25
N ASN A 8 3.93 -9.94 -34.15
CA ASN A 8 3.24 -10.57 -35.28
C ASN A 8 1.95 -9.81 -35.64
N GLU A 9 1.20 -9.34 -34.65
CA GLU A 9 0.00 -8.53 -34.87
C GLU A 9 0.35 -7.15 -35.42
N LEU A 10 1.45 -6.54 -34.95
CA LEU A 10 1.98 -5.29 -35.50
C LEU A 10 2.39 -5.45 -36.97
N LEU A 11 3.05 -6.56 -37.31
CA LEU A 11 3.46 -6.85 -38.70
C LEU A 11 2.24 -7.06 -39.61
N LYS A 12 1.23 -7.83 -39.17
CA LYS A 12 -0.02 -7.99 -39.93
C LYS A 12 -0.71 -6.65 -40.18
N TRP A 13 -0.88 -5.85 -39.13
CA TRP A 13 -1.48 -4.52 -39.23
C TRP A 13 -0.68 -3.61 -40.17
N SER A 14 0.65 -3.61 -40.08
CA SER A 14 1.52 -2.80 -40.96
C SER A 14 1.38 -3.19 -42.42
N VAL A 15 1.23 -4.48 -42.74
CA VAL A 15 1.07 -4.98 -44.11
C VAL A 15 -0.31 -4.58 -44.67
N GLU A 16 -1.36 -4.70 -43.85
CA GLU A 16 -2.72 -4.31 -44.20
C GLU A 16 -2.85 -2.80 -44.48
N ASN A 17 -2.20 -1.95 -43.67
CA ASN A 17 -2.26 -0.50 -43.82
C ASN A 17 -1.22 0.11 -44.77
N SER A 18 -0.18 -0.63 -45.18
CA SER A 18 0.82 -0.16 -46.14
C SER A 18 0.39 -0.38 -47.60
N SER A 19 -0.44 -1.40 -47.86
CA SER A 19 -0.85 -1.79 -49.23
C SER A 19 -2.12 -1.11 -49.76
N ALA A 20 -3.02 -0.65 -48.87
CA ALA A 20 -4.29 -0.02 -49.26
C ALA A 20 -4.12 1.38 -49.90
N ALA A 21 -3.03 2.09 -49.62
CA ALA A 21 -2.81 3.45 -50.14
C ALA A 21 -2.22 3.50 -51.56
N ALA A 22 -1.67 2.37 -52.06
CA ALA A 22 -0.92 2.34 -53.32
C ALA A 22 -1.70 1.78 -54.53
N ALA A 23 -2.85 1.13 -54.31
CA ALA A 23 -3.43 0.25 -55.32
C ALA A 23 -4.68 0.79 -56.05
N ASP A 24 -5.50 1.67 -55.46
CA ASP A 24 -6.74 2.12 -56.13
C ASP A 24 -7.26 3.49 -55.59
N PRO A 25 -7.30 4.56 -56.39
CA PRO A 25 -7.85 5.85 -55.99
C PRO A 25 -9.38 5.87 -55.80
N ALA A 26 -10.09 4.80 -56.18
CA ALA A 26 -11.54 4.67 -56.01
C ALA A 26 -11.96 3.80 -54.81
N ALA A 27 -11.00 3.22 -54.08
CA ALA A 27 -11.29 2.40 -52.91
C ALA A 27 -11.83 3.27 -51.75
N PRO A 28 -12.84 2.78 -50.99
CA PRO A 28 -13.27 3.45 -49.78
C PRO A 28 -12.08 3.63 -48.83
N PRO A 29 -11.97 4.76 -48.11
CA PRO A 29 -10.85 5.00 -47.21
C PRO A 29 -10.71 3.82 -46.25
N PRO A 30 -9.48 3.32 -46.03
CA PRO A 30 -9.26 2.20 -45.14
C PRO A 30 -9.92 2.53 -43.80
N GLN A 31 -10.83 1.67 -43.34
CA GLN A 31 -11.39 1.80 -42.00
C GLN A 31 -10.20 1.69 -41.05
N ALA A 32 -9.85 2.79 -40.39
CA ALA A 32 -8.74 2.84 -39.46
C ALA A 32 -9.05 1.90 -38.28
N ARG A 33 -8.70 0.61 -38.43
CA ARG A 33 -8.72 -0.33 -37.32
C ARG A 33 -7.66 0.14 -36.35
N SER A 34 -8.10 0.51 -35.14
CA SER A 34 -7.21 0.83 -34.03
C SER A 34 -6.24 -0.32 -33.82
N LEU A 35 -4.96 0.00 -33.62
CA LEU A 35 -3.93 -0.99 -33.30
C LEU A 35 -4.38 -1.83 -32.08
N PRO A 36 -4.21 -3.17 -32.09
CA PRO A 36 -4.51 -3.98 -30.92
C PRO A 36 -3.59 -3.58 -29.75
N PRO A 37 -4.07 -3.60 -28.50
CA PRO A 37 -3.29 -3.15 -27.33
C PRO A 37 -1.91 -3.79 -27.23
N ASP A 38 -1.78 -5.07 -27.57
CA ASP A 38 -0.50 -5.78 -27.56
C ASP A 38 0.48 -5.29 -28.63
N ALA A 39 -0.02 -4.82 -29.78
CA ALA A 39 0.81 -4.21 -30.81
C ALA A 39 1.19 -2.77 -30.44
N ILE A 40 0.32 -2.04 -29.74
CA ILE A 40 0.63 -0.72 -29.16
C ILE A 40 1.73 -0.89 -28.10
N ASN A 41 1.59 -1.86 -27.19
CA ASN A 41 2.60 -2.15 -26.16
C ASN A 41 3.93 -2.60 -26.75
N ALA A 42 3.90 -3.35 -27.85
CA ALA A 42 5.12 -3.73 -28.58
C ALA A 42 5.79 -2.54 -29.30
N LEU A 43 5.02 -1.52 -29.68
CA LEU A 43 5.50 -0.35 -30.42
C LEU A 43 5.94 0.80 -29.50
N PHE A 44 5.22 1.04 -28.40
CA PHE A 44 5.41 2.17 -27.49
C PHE A 44 5.92 1.76 -26.10
N GLY A 45 6.02 0.47 -25.82
CA GLY A 45 6.16 -0.06 -24.47
C GLY A 45 4.78 -0.25 -23.82
N GLY A 46 4.67 -1.20 -22.88
CA GLY A 46 3.50 -1.30 -22.02
C GLY A 46 3.32 -0.05 -21.14
N PRO A 47 2.25 0.01 -20.32
CA PRO A 47 2.09 1.09 -19.35
C PRO A 47 3.35 1.24 -18.50
N SER A 48 3.73 2.48 -18.21
CA SER A 48 4.89 2.73 -17.34
C SER A 48 4.57 2.34 -15.89
N ASP A 49 5.59 2.10 -15.07
CA ASP A 49 5.40 1.87 -13.63
C ASP A 49 4.59 3.00 -12.98
N ALA A 50 4.80 4.25 -13.40
CA ALA A 50 4.03 5.38 -12.92
C ALA A 50 2.54 5.30 -13.32
N ASP A 51 2.23 4.78 -14.51
CA ASP A 51 0.84 4.56 -14.94
C ASP A 51 0.21 3.41 -14.15
N LEU A 52 0.95 2.33 -13.91
CA LEU A 52 0.51 1.19 -13.10
C LEU A 52 0.27 1.60 -11.64
N MET A 53 1.17 2.40 -11.05
CA MET A 53 1.00 2.94 -9.69
C MET A 53 -0.28 3.77 -9.56
N LYS A 54 -0.57 4.64 -10.53
CA LYS A 54 -1.82 5.43 -10.56
C LYS A 54 -3.04 4.53 -10.74
N ALA A 55 -2.96 3.55 -11.62
CA ALA A 55 -4.05 2.61 -11.88
C ALA A 55 -4.38 1.80 -10.61
N SER A 56 -3.38 1.27 -9.91
CA SER A 56 -3.57 0.57 -8.64
C SER A 56 -4.21 1.48 -7.59
N MET A 57 -3.72 2.72 -7.43
CA MET A 57 -4.31 3.65 -6.46
C MET A 57 -5.75 4.04 -6.83
N ALA A 58 -6.06 4.19 -8.12
CA ALA A 58 -7.43 4.45 -8.57
C ALA A 58 -8.37 3.28 -8.24
N ALA A 59 -7.91 2.03 -8.41
CA ALA A 59 -8.67 0.84 -8.04
C ALA A 59 -8.90 0.75 -6.52
N ILE A 60 -7.85 1.00 -5.72
CA ILE A 60 -7.91 1.03 -4.24
C ILE A 60 -8.99 2.02 -3.75
N LEU A 61 -9.01 3.21 -4.33
CA LEU A 61 -9.92 4.29 -3.94
C LEU A 61 -11.30 4.22 -4.62
N SER A 62 -11.55 3.20 -5.43
CA SER A 62 -12.81 3.10 -6.18
C SER A 62 -14.02 3.10 -5.25
N THR A 63 -15.03 3.89 -5.60
CA THR A 63 -16.34 3.92 -4.94
C THR A 63 -17.39 3.08 -5.68
N ASP A 64 -16.99 2.42 -6.77
CA ASP A 64 -17.85 1.52 -7.53
C ASP A 64 -18.19 0.28 -6.68
N PRO A 65 -19.48 -0.03 -6.45
CA PRO A 65 -19.87 -1.21 -5.67
C PRO A 65 -19.44 -2.54 -6.31
N GLU A 66 -19.16 -2.57 -7.62
CA GLU A 66 -18.66 -3.77 -8.30
C GLU A 66 -17.16 -4.03 -8.04
N VAL A 67 -16.42 -3.02 -7.55
CA VAL A 67 -15.03 -3.19 -7.12
C VAL A 67 -15.02 -3.64 -5.67
N THR A 68 -14.81 -4.94 -5.48
CA THR A 68 -14.89 -5.59 -4.17
C THR A 68 -13.68 -5.22 -3.29
N VAL A 69 -13.75 -5.60 -2.00
CA VAL A 69 -12.59 -5.47 -1.11
C VAL A 69 -11.43 -6.32 -1.64
N ASP A 70 -11.69 -7.55 -2.09
CA ASP A 70 -10.67 -8.44 -2.65
C ASP A 70 -9.97 -7.82 -3.87
N ASP A 71 -10.72 -7.17 -4.77
CA ASP A 71 -10.14 -6.46 -5.92
C ASP A 71 -9.20 -5.31 -5.48
N LYS A 72 -9.55 -4.61 -4.39
CA LYS A 72 -8.72 -3.57 -3.80
C LYS A 72 -7.48 -4.14 -3.14
N LEU A 73 -7.57 -5.30 -2.49
CA LEU A 73 -6.41 -5.99 -1.92
C LEU A 73 -5.43 -6.43 -3.02
N ILE A 74 -5.94 -6.97 -4.13
CA ILE A 74 -5.11 -7.26 -5.32
C ILE A 74 -4.46 -6.00 -5.87
N ALA A 75 -5.19 -4.87 -5.93
CA ALA A 75 -4.63 -3.60 -6.35
C ALA A 75 -3.53 -3.10 -5.40
N PHE A 76 -3.68 -3.30 -4.09
CA PHE A 76 -2.62 -3.04 -3.12
C PHE A 76 -1.40 -3.93 -3.33
N ASP A 77 -1.57 -5.24 -3.55
CA ASP A 77 -0.45 -6.14 -3.81
C ASP A 77 0.34 -5.71 -5.07
N ASN A 78 -0.37 -5.34 -6.14
CA ASN A 78 0.26 -4.82 -7.36
C ASN A 78 1.00 -3.49 -7.10
N PHE A 79 0.41 -2.62 -6.28
CA PHE A 79 1.03 -1.36 -5.90
C PHE A 79 2.28 -1.57 -5.04
N GLU A 80 2.22 -2.48 -4.08
CA GLU A 80 3.29 -2.82 -3.16
C GLU A 80 4.52 -3.35 -3.90
N GLN A 81 4.32 -4.27 -4.85
CA GLN A 81 5.39 -4.79 -5.71
C GLN A 81 6.10 -3.69 -6.52
N LEU A 82 5.36 -2.68 -7.00
CA LEU A 82 5.95 -1.57 -7.75
C LEU A 82 6.83 -0.70 -6.85
N ILE A 83 6.40 -0.44 -5.61
CA ILE A 83 7.11 0.44 -4.67
C ILE A 83 8.20 -0.28 -3.85
N GLU A 84 8.39 -1.60 -4.02
CA GLU A 84 9.64 -2.27 -3.60
C GLU A 84 10.86 -1.67 -4.33
N ASN A 85 10.66 -1.10 -5.52
CA ASN A 85 11.67 -0.30 -6.20
C ASN A 85 11.73 1.12 -5.62
N LEU A 86 12.92 1.52 -5.15
CA LEU A 86 13.13 2.83 -4.51
C LEU A 86 12.82 4.02 -5.42
N ASP A 87 13.08 3.93 -6.73
CA ASP A 87 12.75 5.01 -7.68
C ASP A 87 11.24 5.17 -7.83
N ASN A 88 10.50 4.05 -7.87
CA ASN A 88 9.04 4.06 -7.89
C ASN A 88 8.46 4.56 -6.56
N ALA A 89 8.97 4.10 -5.41
CA ALA A 89 8.58 4.64 -4.11
C ALA A 89 8.81 6.16 -4.04
N ASN A 90 9.92 6.65 -4.60
CA ASN A 90 10.23 8.07 -4.68
C ASN A 90 9.36 8.86 -5.66
N ASN A 91 8.60 8.17 -6.54
CA ASN A 91 7.59 8.77 -7.40
C ASN A 91 6.24 8.97 -6.69
N LEU A 92 6.01 8.42 -5.50
CA LEU A 92 4.78 8.66 -4.74
C LEU A 92 4.49 10.15 -4.53
N ASP A 93 5.52 10.97 -4.33
CA ASP A 93 5.42 12.42 -4.14
C ASP A 93 5.07 13.17 -5.44
N PRO A 94 5.87 13.10 -6.53
CA PRO A 94 5.52 13.78 -7.77
C PRO A 94 4.22 13.25 -8.42
N LEU A 95 3.79 12.02 -8.12
CA LEU A 95 2.52 11.47 -8.58
C LEU A 95 1.33 11.82 -7.66
N GLY A 96 1.57 12.44 -6.51
CA GLY A 96 0.52 12.85 -5.56
C GLY A 96 -0.18 11.68 -4.85
N LEU A 97 0.46 10.51 -4.79
CA LEU A 97 -0.15 9.26 -4.29
C LEU A 97 -0.05 9.10 -2.78
N TRP A 98 0.83 9.86 -2.14
CA TRP A 98 1.04 9.82 -0.70
C TRP A 98 -0.22 10.13 0.12
N SER A 99 -0.95 11.19 -0.22
CA SER A 99 -2.16 11.58 0.52
C SER A 99 -3.24 10.48 0.43
N SER A 100 -3.36 9.85 -0.74
CA SER A 100 -4.24 8.71 -0.96
C SER A 100 -3.84 7.50 -0.12
N LEU A 101 -2.56 7.15 -0.12
CA LEU A 101 -2.04 6.02 0.65
C LEU A 101 -2.22 6.23 2.16
N LEU A 102 -1.88 7.43 2.67
CA LEU A 102 -2.06 7.75 4.09
C LEU A 102 -3.54 7.81 4.50
N GLY A 103 -4.42 8.29 3.63
CA GLY A 103 -5.87 8.27 3.87
C GLY A 103 -6.41 6.85 4.05
N CYS A 104 -5.78 5.84 3.44
CA CYS A 104 -6.19 4.45 3.61
C CYS A 104 -5.85 3.88 5.00
N LEU A 105 -4.97 4.51 5.79
CA LEU A 105 -4.71 4.12 7.18
C LEU A 105 -5.92 4.32 8.09
N GLU A 106 -6.89 5.13 7.68
CA GLU A 106 -8.14 5.39 8.43
C GLU A 106 -9.38 4.78 7.74
N HIS A 107 -9.17 3.86 6.80
CA HIS A 107 -10.26 3.23 6.07
C HIS A 107 -11.16 2.39 6.97
N ARG A 108 -12.46 2.28 6.68
CA ARG A 108 -13.41 1.52 7.51
C ARG A 108 -13.08 0.02 7.59
N GLU A 109 -12.63 -0.55 6.48
CA GLU A 109 -12.26 -1.97 6.37
C GLU A 109 -10.84 -2.18 6.93
N GLY A 110 -10.69 -3.11 7.87
CA GLY A 110 -9.40 -3.37 8.53
C GLY A 110 -8.33 -3.89 7.58
N GLU A 111 -8.69 -4.70 6.59
CA GLU A 111 -7.76 -5.26 5.61
C GLU A 111 -7.13 -4.18 4.72
N ILE A 112 -7.89 -3.13 4.39
CA ILE A 112 -7.37 -1.98 3.66
C ILE A 112 -6.34 -1.22 4.49
N ARG A 113 -6.60 -1.04 5.80
CA ARG A 113 -5.63 -0.39 6.70
C ARG A 113 -4.35 -1.22 6.83
N VAL A 114 -4.47 -2.55 6.91
CA VAL A 114 -3.33 -3.49 6.91
C VAL A 114 -2.46 -3.30 5.67
N MET A 115 -3.07 -3.28 4.49
CA MET A 115 -2.34 -3.11 3.22
C MET A 115 -1.74 -1.72 3.06
N ALA A 116 -2.45 -0.68 3.50
CA ALA A 116 -1.93 0.69 3.49
C ALA A 116 -0.68 0.80 4.38
N ALA A 117 -0.72 0.28 5.61
CA ALA A 117 0.44 0.27 6.50
C ALA A 117 1.60 -0.54 5.91
N TRP A 118 1.32 -1.68 5.26
CA TRP A 118 2.35 -2.44 4.55
C TRP A 118 3.00 -1.58 3.45
N CYS A 119 2.23 -1.02 2.52
CA CYS A 119 2.75 -0.19 1.44
C CYS A 119 3.56 1.01 1.94
N VAL A 120 3.09 1.69 3.00
CA VAL A 120 3.86 2.78 3.64
C VAL A 120 5.21 2.25 4.14
N GLY A 121 5.21 1.11 4.85
CA GLY A 121 6.42 0.49 5.36
C GLY A 121 7.41 0.08 4.26
N THR A 122 6.91 -0.47 3.14
CA THR A 122 7.71 -0.83 1.97
C THR A 122 8.34 0.41 1.32
N ALA A 123 7.54 1.47 1.09
CA ALA A 123 8.02 2.69 0.45
C ALA A 123 9.16 3.39 1.20
N VAL A 124 9.12 3.37 2.55
CA VAL A 124 10.09 4.09 3.39
C VAL A 124 11.26 3.22 3.86
N GLN A 125 11.20 1.89 3.68
CA GLN A 125 12.25 1.00 4.17
C GLN A 125 13.59 1.31 3.49
N ASN A 126 14.57 1.72 4.29
CA ASN A 126 15.91 2.12 3.82
C ASN A 126 15.87 3.20 2.72
N ASN A 127 14.86 4.10 2.76
CA ASN A 127 14.63 5.13 1.76
C ASN A 127 14.47 6.52 2.40
N GLU A 128 15.58 7.22 2.59
CA GLU A 128 15.61 8.53 3.27
C GLU A 128 14.64 9.56 2.64
N LYS A 129 14.53 9.59 1.31
CA LYS A 129 13.63 10.54 0.62
C LYS A 129 12.16 10.26 0.95
N ALA A 130 11.75 9.00 0.92
CA ALA A 130 10.40 8.60 1.29
C ALA A 130 10.13 8.75 2.80
N GLN A 131 11.10 8.43 3.66
CA GLN A 131 11.01 8.66 5.11
C GLN A 131 10.78 10.15 5.43
N ASN A 132 11.57 11.05 4.84
CA ASN A 132 11.42 12.49 5.02
C ASN A 132 10.06 12.98 4.53
N LYS A 133 9.56 12.44 3.41
CA LYS A 133 8.24 12.79 2.91
C LYS A 133 7.12 12.28 3.82
N LEU A 134 7.25 11.08 4.36
CA LEU A 134 6.31 10.53 5.35
C LEU A 134 6.22 11.44 6.59
N VAL A 135 7.39 11.90 7.09
CA VAL A 135 7.49 12.84 8.21
C VAL A 135 6.79 14.16 7.90
N GLU A 136 7.07 14.75 6.73
CA GLU A 136 6.47 16.03 6.30
C GLU A 136 4.92 16.00 6.31
N MET A 137 4.33 14.86 5.98
CA MET A 137 2.87 14.71 5.88
C MET A 137 2.20 14.20 7.16
N GLY A 138 2.94 14.08 8.26
CA GLY A 138 2.40 13.57 9.53
C GLY A 138 2.05 12.07 9.48
N GLY A 139 2.69 11.31 8.60
CA GLY A 139 2.43 9.87 8.46
C GLY A 139 2.95 9.05 9.64
N VAL A 140 3.99 9.53 10.33
CA VAL A 140 4.53 8.87 11.53
C VAL A 140 3.50 8.88 12.66
N GLU A 141 2.82 10.00 12.87
CA GLU A 141 1.73 10.14 13.84
C GLU A 141 0.58 9.17 13.55
N GLY A 142 0.20 9.06 12.27
CA GLY A 142 -0.81 8.10 11.82
C GLY A 142 -0.42 6.64 12.11
N LEU A 143 0.84 6.28 11.88
CA LEU A 143 1.35 4.95 12.20
C LEU A 143 1.40 4.67 13.70
N VAL A 144 1.80 5.65 14.53
CA VAL A 144 1.77 5.51 16.00
C VAL A 144 0.34 5.33 16.50
N LYS A 145 -0.60 6.14 16.01
CA LYS A 145 -2.03 6.02 16.33
C LYS A 145 -2.52 4.61 16.02
N MET A 146 -2.30 4.12 14.80
CA MET A 146 -2.73 2.79 14.38
C MET A 146 -2.05 1.66 15.16
N ALA A 147 -0.75 1.79 15.47
CA ALA A 147 -0.01 0.79 16.24
C ALA A 147 -0.50 0.66 17.69
N CYS A 148 -1.06 1.75 18.26
CA CYS A 148 -1.50 1.82 19.65
C CYS A 148 -3.03 1.74 19.84
N ASP A 149 -3.81 1.73 18.75
CA ASP A 149 -5.28 1.70 18.82
C ASP A 149 -5.79 0.34 19.32
N GLU A 150 -6.47 0.32 20.46
CA GLU A 150 -7.09 -0.90 21.02
C GLU A 150 -8.30 -1.38 20.20
N GLY A 151 -8.91 -0.51 19.38
CA GLY A 151 -9.94 -0.86 18.42
C GLY A 151 -9.41 -1.72 17.27
N GLU A 152 -8.12 -1.59 16.94
CA GLU A 152 -7.50 -2.34 15.85
C GLU A 152 -7.31 -3.82 16.14
N GLY A 153 -7.28 -4.60 15.05
CA GLY A 153 -6.88 -6.01 15.10
C GLY A 153 -5.36 -6.16 15.20
N LYS A 154 -4.89 -7.29 15.73
CA LYS A 154 -3.46 -7.59 15.86
C LYS A 154 -2.68 -7.43 14.56
N THR A 155 -3.22 -7.89 13.43
CA THR A 155 -2.57 -7.81 12.12
C THR A 155 -2.32 -6.37 11.69
N ALA A 156 -3.33 -5.50 11.85
CA ALA A 156 -3.24 -4.07 11.54
C ALA A 156 -2.17 -3.40 12.40
N ARG A 157 -2.21 -3.59 13.72
CA ARG A 157 -1.20 -3.03 14.65
C ARG A 157 0.21 -3.51 14.31
N ARG A 158 0.39 -4.80 14.02
CA ARG A 158 1.71 -5.35 13.65
C ARG A 158 2.25 -4.77 12.35
N LYS A 159 1.40 -4.54 11.34
CA LYS A 159 1.82 -3.88 10.09
C LYS A 159 2.15 -2.40 10.32
N ALA A 160 1.39 -1.70 11.16
CA ALA A 160 1.74 -0.33 11.56
C ALA A 160 3.10 -0.28 12.28
N VAL A 161 3.39 -1.22 13.18
CA VAL A 161 4.71 -1.32 13.85
C VAL A 161 5.83 -1.62 12.85
N TYR A 162 5.60 -2.49 11.87
CA TYR A 162 6.56 -2.73 10.78
C TYR A 162 6.87 -1.43 10.02
N ALA A 163 5.82 -0.70 9.62
CA ALA A 163 5.98 0.56 8.90
C ALA A 163 6.68 1.63 9.75
N LEU A 164 6.35 1.71 11.03
CA LEU A 164 6.98 2.62 11.98
C LEU A 164 8.47 2.30 12.13
N SER A 165 8.84 1.02 12.25
CA SER A 165 10.24 0.59 12.29
C SER A 165 11.00 1.01 11.03
N SER A 166 10.42 0.78 9.84
CA SER A 166 10.99 1.25 8.58
C SER A 166 11.11 2.77 8.50
N ALA A 167 10.15 3.51 9.08
CA ALA A 167 10.11 4.97 9.04
C ALA A 167 11.15 5.64 9.94
N VAL A 168 11.48 5.05 11.10
CA VAL A 168 12.34 5.70 12.10
C VAL A 168 13.80 5.29 12.03
N ARG A 169 14.12 4.08 11.52
CA ARG A 169 15.51 3.61 11.43
C ARG A 169 16.32 4.50 10.50
N ASN A 170 17.43 5.02 11.04
CA ASN A 170 18.30 6.01 10.39
C ASN A 170 17.61 7.34 10.00
N CYS A 171 16.41 7.62 10.50
CA CYS A 171 15.69 8.87 10.26
C CYS A 171 15.35 9.56 11.59
N GLN A 172 16.20 10.51 12.02
CA GLN A 172 16.03 11.18 13.31
C GLN A 172 14.72 11.98 13.41
N GLY A 173 14.30 12.64 12.33
CA GLY A 173 13.03 13.36 12.30
C GLY A 173 11.83 12.44 12.55
N GLY A 174 11.84 11.25 11.96
CA GLY A 174 10.82 10.23 12.22
C GLY A 174 10.89 9.68 13.64
N MET A 175 12.10 9.40 14.15
CA MET A 175 12.30 8.89 15.50
C MET A 175 11.81 9.89 16.56
N ASP A 176 12.14 11.18 16.41
CA ASP A 176 11.74 12.23 17.36
C ASP A 176 10.21 12.36 17.46
N ILE A 177 9.51 12.29 16.32
CA ILE A 177 8.05 12.30 16.28
C ILE A 177 7.49 11.03 16.93
N ALA A 178 8.03 9.86 16.56
CA ALA A 178 7.56 8.59 17.10
C ALA A 178 7.70 8.53 18.63
N VAL A 179 8.86 8.89 19.19
CA VAL A 179 9.09 8.91 20.64
C VAL A 179 8.17 9.91 21.34
N LYS A 180 7.98 11.09 20.74
CA LYS A 180 7.06 12.10 21.28
C LYS A 180 5.63 11.58 21.35
N GLU A 181 5.11 10.99 20.28
CA GLU A 181 3.74 10.48 20.27
C GLU A 181 3.57 9.24 21.17
N LEU A 182 4.53 8.32 21.16
CA LEU A 182 4.55 7.16 22.06
C LEU A 182 4.64 7.59 23.54
N GLY A 183 5.35 8.68 23.84
CA GLY A 183 5.47 9.23 25.19
C GLY A 183 4.14 9.75 25.72
N LYS A 184 3.34 10.43 24.87
CA LYS A 184 1.98 10.86 25.24
C LYS A 184 1.06 9.68 25.58
N LEU A 185 1.30 8.54 24.96
CA LEU A 185 0.55 7.30 25.17
C LEU A 185 1.13 6.42 26.29
N GLY A 186 2.18 6.89 26.98
CA GLY A 186 2.84 6.16 28.06
C GLY A 186 3.60 4.90 27.61
N LYS A 187 3.91 4.78 26.31
CA LYS A 187 4.63 3.63 25.73
C LYS A 187 6.14 3.75 25.85
N VAL A 188 6.64 4.98 25.97
CA VAL A 188 8.04 5.31 26.25
C VAL A 188 8.09 6.39 27.33
N LYS A 189 9.26 6.64 27.92
CA LYS A 189 9.36 7.67 28.96
C LYS A 189 9.11 9.05 28.33
N GLU A 190 8.31 9.88 28.99
CA GLU A 190 8.04 11.22 28.49
C GLU A 190 9.35 12.04 28.44
N GLY A 191 9.62 12.66 27.29
CA GLY A 191 10.86 13.40 27.04
C GLY A 191 12.09 12.54 26.82
N GLU A 192 11.94 11.22 26.66
CA GLU A 192 13.02 10.35 26.21
C GLU A 192 13.55 10.81 24.85
N LYS A 193 14.86 10.68 24.64
CA LYS A 193 15.50 10.90 23.35
C LYS A 193 16.14 9.60 22.91
N VAL A 194 15.84 9.19 21.69
CA VAL A 194 16.36 7.96 21.09
C VAL A 194 17.07 8.35 19.80
N ASP A 195 18.32 7.89 19.65
CA ASP A 195 19.07 8.07 18.43
C ASP A 195 18.54 7.10 17.36
N ALA A 196 18.25 7.60 16.16
CA ALA A 196 17.72 6.79 15.07
C ALA A 196 18.69 5.70 14.56
N THR A 197 19.95 5.74 15.00
CA THR A 197 20.98 4.73 14.73
C THR A 197 21.07 3.65 15.83
N ASP A 198 20.41 3.86 16.98
CA ASP A 198 20.33 2.90 18.08
C ASP A 198 19.29 1.79 17.76
N MET A 199 19.73 0.82 16.98
CA MET A 199 18.89 -0.29 16.52
C MET A 199 18.37 -1.14 17.68
N GLU A 200 19.14 -1.31 18.75
CA GLU A 200 18.73 -2.09 19.93
C GLU A 200 17.57 -1.42 20.65
N ARG A 201 17.65 -0.10 20.86
CA ARG A 201 16.57 0.64 21.49
C ARG A 201 15.32 0.67 20.62
N ILE A 202 15.48 0.90 19.31
CA ILE A 202 14.36 0.86 18.35
C ILE A 202 13.68 -0.51 18.40
N ASP A 203 14.45 -1.60 18.35
CA ASP A 203 13.91 -2.96 18.35
C ASP A 203 13.15 -3.26 19.63
N THR A 204 13.64 -2.80 20.77
CA THR A 204 12.94 -2.91 22.05
C THR A 204 11.57 -2.20 22.00
N ILE A 205 11.52 -0.95 21.52
CA ILE A 205 10.24 -0.21 21.39
C ILE A 205 9.27 -0.96 20.48
N MET A 206 9.76 -1.43 19.33
CA MET A 206 8.91 -2.11 18.35
C MET A 206 8.41 -3.45 18.88
N GLU A 207 9.23 -4.19 19.64
CA GLU A 207 8.81 -5.46 20.25
C GLU A 207 7.77 -5.26 21.33
N ASP A 208 7.92 -4.26 22.21
CA ASP A 208 6.93 -3.91 23.22
C ASP A 208 5.54 -3.64 22.56
N LEU A 209 5.53 -2.88 21.46
CA LEU A 209 4.31 -2.60 20.71
C LEU A 209 3.69 -3.86 20.07
N ARG A 210 4.52 -4.79 19.58
CA ARG A 210 4.03 -6.08 19.05
C ARG A 210 3.46 -6.97 20.14
N GLU A 211 4.10 -7.02 21.30
CA GLU A 211 3.59 -7.77 22.45
C GLU A 211 2.25 -7.23 22.92
N GLU A 212 2.10 -5.91 23.02
CA GLU A 212 0.83 -5.29 23.37
C GLU A 212 -0.27 -5.61 22.35
N ALA A 213 0.06 -5.60 21.05
CA ALA A 213 -0.87 -6.02 20.01
C ALA A 213 -1.30 -7.49 20.19
N ALA A 214 -0.38 -8.37 20.58
CA ALA A 214 -0.71 -9.78 20.87
C ALA A 214 -1.57 -9.95 22.13
N LYS A 215 -1.29 -9.19 23.20
CA LYS A 215 -2.05 -9.23 24.46
C LYS A 215 -3.48 -8.70 24.27
N ALA A 216 -3.65 -7.61 23.52
CA ALA A 216 -4.97 -7.03 23.25
C ALA A 216 -5.88 -8.00 22.48
N ASP A 217 -5.31 -8.73 21.53
CA ASP A 217 -5.99 -9.76 20.73
C ASP A 217 -6.50 -10.91 21.62
N ALA A 218 -5.62 -11.47 22.45
CA ALA A 218 -5.97 -12.55 23.37
C ALA A 218 -7.09 -12.16 24.34
N LYS A 219 -7.08 -10.91 24.83
CA LYS A 219 -8.14 -10.37 25.70
C LYS A 219 -9.48 -10.24 24.96
N LYS A 220 -9.47 -9.84 23.69
CA LYS A 220 -10.69 -9.77 22.86
C LYS A 220 -11.26 -11.18 22.61
N GLU A 221 -10.40 -12.15 22.31
CA GLU A 221 -10.81 -13.55 22.12
C GLU A 221 -11.41 -14.15 23.40
N GLU A 222 -10.79 -13.90 24.56
CA GLU A 222 -11.30 -14.35 25.85
C GLU A 222 -12.67 -13.73 26.16
N ALA A 223 -12.83 -12.41 25.98
CA ALA A 223 -14.09 -11.72 26.20
C ALA A 223 -15.22 -12.24 25.28
N ALA A 224 -14.92 -12.46 24.00
CA ALA A 224 -15.89 -13.01 23.05
C ALA A 224 -16.35 -14.42 23.45
N ARG A 225 -15.43 -15.26 23.92
CA ARG A 225 -15.75 -16.62 24.39
C ARG A 225 -16.62 -16.62 25.65
N THR A 226 -16.36 -15.72 26.59
CA THR A 226 -17.20 -15.55 27.78
C THR A 226 -18.61 -15.08 27.42
N GLU A 227 -18.73 -14.14 26.47
CA GLU A 227 -20.02 -13.63 26.01
C GLU A 227 -20.84 -14.71 25.27
N GLU A 228 -20.20 -15.53 24.44
CA GLU A 228 -20.84 -16.65 23.74
C GLU A 228 -21.33 -17.74 24.71
N SER A 229 -20.53 -18.05 25.74
CA SER A 229 -20.92 -18.99 26.81
C SER A 229 -22.15 -18.51 27.58
N SER A 230 -22.19 -17.22 27.94
CA SER A 230 -23.34 -16.63 28.64
C SER A 230 -24.61 -16.66 27.79
N LYS A 231 -24.52 -16.32 26.49
CA LYS A 231 -25.66 -16.38 25.57
C LYS A 231 -26.19 -17.80 25.38
N MET A 232 -25.31 -18.80 25.40
CA MET A 232 -25.71 -20.20 25.27
C MET A 232 -26.38 -20.72 26.55
N GLU A 233 -25.92 -20.30 27.73
CA GLU A 233 -26.59 -20.61 29.01
C GLU A 233 -27.99 -19.98 29.07
N ASP A 234 -28.12 -18.70 28.72
CA ASP A 234 -29.42 -17.99 28.67
C ASP A 234 -30.40 -18.62 27.66
N ALA A 235 -29.90 -19.15 26.53
CA ALA A 235 -30.72 -19.81 25.51
C ALA A 235 -31.17 -21.23 25.90
N VAL A 236 -30.49 -21.87 26.86
CA VAL A 236 -30.88 -23.18 27.41
C VAL A 236 -31.89 -23.03 28.55
N GLU A 237 -31.90 -21.90 29.24
CA GLU A 237 -32.86 -21.59 30.32
C GLU A 237 -34.18 -20.97 29.84
N ALA A 238 -34.27 -20.52 28.58
CA ALA A 238 -35.46 -19.95 27.94
C ALA A 238 -36.34 -20.99 27.22
#